data_AF-A0A8S1F2M4-F1
#
_entry.id   AF-A0A8S1F2M4-F1
#
_cell.length_a   1.000
_cell.length_b   1.000
_cell.length_c   1.000
_cell.angle_alpha   90.00
_cell.angle_beta   90.00
_cell.angle_gamma   90.00
#
_symmetry.space_group_name_H-M   'P 1'
#
loop_
_entity.id
_entity.type
_entity.pdbx_description
1 polymer ?
#
loop_
_entity_poly.entity_id
_entity_poly.type
_entity_poly.pdbx_seq_one_letter_code
_entity_poly.pdbx_strand_id
1 'polypeptide(L)'
;MLAKYSIQNYDKATATYSKIRTGILYLTPGDNKCRFYCKGPRCRFCVVPSRSQTVQAIQGLYSTWVTDNILAMARLQPRHFDEFSIIEQFIKNDIKSVFNLQQFGEHAFCGSGNLTSGFSYDPEALMRSGIYYYNFPLPDFEACSVDRLLDIVKVVDFAVSMGKVAIHCHAGHGRTGMVIAAWLMYSGGVSPARAVGLVRSRREAAVQSRDQVETLHKFMLLMQNDGGMIIDSKKYELITQYVAYNQKFISKAEARYYGNVPKIVYVTMNIILNKFYDRVSIDFQKVADTTSRFFVKCERPKKANSLLDEQLLKVQLIDDNLSNVKEWYQKLVDQGLTIATMKGFLEAEDFRDLFRFLDYFFQTSFHQLSFRSEMDSILRDEPQRERARDFAPTFWLLVRCASAMPTKLQSPMSILISRFVN
;
A
#
# COMPACT_ATOMS: atom_id res chain seq x y z
N MET A 1 19.36 -15.22 10.96
CA MET A 1 18.66 -16.17 10.08
C MET A 1 18.54 -15.47 8.72
N LEU A 2 19.16 -16.02 7.67
CA LEU A 2 19.27 -15.39 6.34
C LEU A 2 17.90 -15.38 5.64
N ALA A 3 17.58 -14.31 4.91
CA ALA A 3 16.32 -14.14 4.18
C ALA A 3 16.03 -15.32 3.23
N LYS A 4 14.82 -15.92 3.34
CA LYS A 4 14.42 -17.14 2.61
C LYS A 4 13.81 -16.91 1.23
N TYR A 5 13.41 -15.68 0.86
CA TYR A 5 12.89 -15.41 -0.48
C TYR A 5 14.02 -15.01 -1.44
N SER A 6 14.13 -15.71 -2.57
CA SER A 6 15.00 -15.37 -3.68
C SER A 6 14.16 -14.94 -4.87
N ILE A 7 14.40 -13.73 -5.37
CA ILE A 7 13.68 -13.20 -6.54
C ILE A 7 14.05 -14.06 -7.75
N GLN A 8 13.04 -14.70 -8.32
CA GLN A 8 13.19 -15.53 -9.51
C GLN A 8 13.58 -14.66 -10.72
N ASN A 9 14.29 -15.23 -11.69
CA ASN A 9 14.78 -14.45 -12.83
C ASN A 9 13.66 -13.82 -13.67
N TYR A 10 12.48 -14.46 -13.76
CA TYR A 10 11.32 -13.92 -14.47
C TYR A 10 10.66 -12.73 -13.73
N ASP A 11 10.89 -12.58 -12.43
CA ASP A 11 10.39 -11.47 -11.62
C ASP A 11 11.33 -10.27 -11.61
N LYS A 12 12.56 -10.43 -12.10
CA LYS A 12 13.56 -9.36 -12.16
C LYS A 12 13.29 -8.43 -13.34
N ALA A 13 12.97 -7.18 -13.03
CA ALA A 13 13.09 -6.09 -13.99
C ALA A 13 14.55 -5.82 -14.40
N THR A 14 14.73 -5.14 -15.53
CA THR A 14 16.03 -4.68 -16.05
C THR A 14 16.03 -3.17 -16.27
N ALA A 15 17.17 -2.52 -16.05
CA ALA A 15 17.32 -1.09 -16.28
C ALA A 15 17.43 -0.75 -17.76
N THR A 16 16.94 0.42 -18.17
CA THR A 16 17.11 0.89 -19.55
C THR A 16 18.51 1.43 -19.82
N TYR A 17 19.18 2.01 -18.83
CA TYR A 17 20.53 2.56 -18.98
C TYR A 17 21.62 1.50 -18.76
N SER A 18 22.68 1.57 -19.57
CA SER A 18 23.92 0.82 -19.35
C SER A 18 24.66 1.34 -18.10
N LYS A 19 25.58 0.52 -17.54
CA LYS A 19 26.43 0.95 -16.40
C LYS A 19 27.22 2.22 -16.74
N ILE A 20 27.80 2.24 -17.94
CA ILE A 20 28.62 3.36 -18.44
C ILE A 20 27.80 4.64 -18.48
N ARG A 21 26.59 4.59 -19.08
CA ARG A 21 25.70 5.76 -19.16
C ARG A 21 25.30 6.28 -17.78
N THR A 22 25.04 5.37 -16.83
CA THR A 22 24.68 5.75 -15.46
C THR A 22 25.85 6.42 -14.73
N GLY A 23 27.06 5.88 -14.87
CA GLY A 23 28.27 6.48 -14.28
C GLY A 23 28.60 7.87 -14.84
N ILE A 24 28.46 8.07 -16.16
CA ILE A 24 28.68 9.38 -16.79
C ILE A 24 27.66 10.42 -16.27
N LEU A 25 26.39 10.04 -16.13
CA LEU A 25 25.35 10.92 -15.61
C LEU A 25 25.62 11.33 -14.15
N TYR A 26 26.11 10.39 -13.33
CA TYR A 26 26.46 10.66 -11.93
C TYR A 26 27.59 11.68 -11.81
N LEU A 27 28.64 11.54 -12.63
CA LEU A 27 29.82 12.40 -12.60
C LEU A 27 29.62 13.78 -13.26
N THR A 28 28.51 13.99 -13.98
CA THR A 28 28.25 15.28 -14.63
C THR A 28 27.70 16.28 -13.61
N PRO A 29 28.31 17.48 -13.44
CA PRO A 29 27.76 18.52 -12.55
C PRO A 29 26.32 18.92 -12.92
N GLY A 30 25.52 19.31 -11.91
CA GLY A 30 24.08 19.60 -12.06
C GLY A 30 23.75 20.56 -13.21
N ASP A 31 24.44 21.68 -13.28
CA ASP A 31 24.22 22.72 -14.31
C ASP A 31 24.54 22.22 -15.72
N ASN A 32 25.54 21.35 -15.82
CA ASN A 32 26.00 20.74 -17.06
C ASN A 32 25.04 19.65 -17.56
N LYS A 33 24.27 19.00 -16.67
CA LYS A 33 23.26 18.00 -17.07
C LYS A 33 22.17 18.60 -17.97
N CYS A 34 21.75 19.83 -17.67
CA CYS A 34 20.75 20.55 -18.46
C CYS A 34 21.26 20.78 -19.90
N ARG A 35 22.51 21.24 -20.02
CA ARG A 35 23.14 21.58 -21.30
C ARG A 35 23.43 20.34 -22.14
N PHE A 36 24.02 19.31 -21.55
CA PHE A 36 24.51 18.15 -22.29
C PHE A 36 23.43 17.11 -22.60
N TYR A 37 22.44 16.92 -21.72
CA TYR A 37 21.47 15.83 -21.88
C TYR A 37 20.05 16.32 -22.16
N CYS A 38 19.70 17.52 -21.70
CA CYS A 38 18.33 18.02 -21.82
C CYS A 38 18.16 19.07 -22.93
N LYS A 39 19.25 19.65 -23.47
CA LYS A 39 19.22 20.80 -24.41
C LYS A 39 18.74 22.13 -23.80
N GLY A 40 18.87 22.28 -22.47
CA GLY A 40 18.62 23.53 -21.76
C GLY A 40 17.23 24.13 -22.04
N PRO A 41 17.13 25.39 -22.52
CA PRO A 41 15.85 26.04 -22.79
C PRO A 41 14.96 25.31 -23.81
N ARG A 42 15.56 24.53 -24.73
CA ARG A 42 14.85 23.70 -25.71
C ARG A 42 14.62 22.28 -25.20
N CYS A 43 14.48 22.10 -23.88
CA CYS A 43 14.27 20.79 -23.31
C CYS A 43 13.00 20.14 -23.86
N ARG A 44 13.17 18.99 -24.52
CA ARG A 44 12.10 18.28 -25.23
C ARG A 44 10.93 17.83 -24.35
N PHE A 45 11.16 17.75 -23.03
CA PHE A 45 10.13 17.39 -22.05
C PHE A 45 9.42 18.62 -21.49
N CYS A 46 10.13 19.75 -21.44
CA CYS A 46 9.66 21.03 -20.96
C CYS A 46 8.90 21.82 -22.04
N VAL A 47 9.32 21.66 -23.29
CA VAL A 47 8.80 22.38 -24.46
C VAL A 47 8.32 21.34 -25.46
N VAL A 48 7.04 20.96 -25.33
CA VAL A 48 6.41 19.95 -26.20
C VAL A 48 5.73 20.64 -27.40
N PRO A 49 5.96 20.18 -28.63
CA PRO A 49 5.24 20.69 -29.80
C PRO A 49 3.76 20.31 -29.79
N SER A 50 2.88 21.25 -30.16
CA SER A 50 1.42 21.06 -30.15
C SER A 50 0.92 19.91 -31.02
N ARG A 51 1.69 19.47 -32.04
CA ARG A 51 1.31 18.40 -32.98
C ARG A 51 1.59 16.97 -32.47
N SER A 52 2.19 16.80 -31.29
CA SER A 52 2.53 15.48 -30.75
C SER A 52 1.45 14.97 -29.78
N GLN A 53 0.29 14.56 -30.30
CA GLN A 53 -0.85 14.15 -29.47
C GLN A 53 -0.59 12.86 -28.66
N THR A 54 0.27 11.97 -29.15
CA THR A 54 0.54 10.65 -28.53
C THR A 54 1.29 10.71 -27.20
N VAL A 55 1.90 11.86 -26.86
CA VAL A 55 2.71 12.06 -25.64
C VAL A 55 2.19 13.20 -24.75
N GLN A 56 0.96 13.65 -24.99
CA GLN A 56 0.31 14.76 -24.29
C GLN A 56 -1.09 14.35 -23.83
N ALA A 57 -1.16 13.46 -22.84
CA ALA A 57 -2.42 13.12 -22.17
C ALA A 57 -3.11 14.36 -21.58
N ILE A 58 -2.33 15.36 -21.18
CA ILE A 58 -2.75 16.73 -20.88
C ILE A 58 -2.13 17.65 -21.95
N GLN A 59 -2.94 18.51 -22.56
CA GLN A 59 -2.52 19.36 -23.67
C GLN A 59 -1.41 20.32 -23.25
N GLY A 60 -0.35 20.39 -24.06
CA GLY A 60 0.82 21.26 -23.81
C GLY A 60 1.87 20.65 -22.87
N LEU A 61 1.57 19.50 -22.24
CA LEU A 61 2.40 18.88 -21.21
C LEU A 61 2.83 17.47 -21.62
N TYR A 62 4.13 17.17 -21.49
CA TYR A 62 4.66 15.83 -21.76
C TYR A 62 4.17 14.82 -20.71
N SER A 63 3.10 14.11 -21.02
CA SER A 63 2.29 13.40 -20.02
C SER A 63 1.61 12.17 -20.61
N THR A 64 1.45 11.15 -19.78
CA THR A 64 0.86 9.86 -20.18
C THR A 64 0.12 9.22 -19.01
N TRP A 65 -1.10 8.78 -19.24
CA TRP A 65 -1.82 7.92 -18.28
C TRP A 65 -1.15 6.55 -18.25
N VAL A 66 -0.56 6.22 -17.10
CA VAL A 66 0.05 4.90 -16.87
C VAL A 66 -1.01 3.91 -16.41
N THR A 67 -1.95 4.39 -15.59
CA THR A 67 -3.19 3.71 -15.24
C THR A 67 -4.36 4.66 -15.43
N ASP A 68 -5.59 4.19 -15.22
CA ASP A 68 -6.79 5.04 -15.30
C ASP A 68 -6.80 6.19 -14.28
N ASN A 69 -6.03 6.03 -13.19
CA ASN A 69 -5.99 6.96 -12.06
C ASN A 69 -4.63 7.65 -11.85
N ILE A 70 -3.56 7.24 -12.54
CA ILE A 70 -2.21 7.80 -12.37
C ILE A 70 -1.66 8.34 -13.69
N LEU A 71 -1.41 9.64 -13.70
CA LEU A 71 -0.73 10.37 -14.76
C LEU A 71 0.77 10.48 -14.45
N ALA A 72 1.63 9.97 -15.33
CA ALA A 72 3.05 10.31 -15.33
C ALA A 72 3.28 11.54 -16.19
N MET A 73 3.96 12.56 -15.67
CA MET A 73 4.21 13.80 -16.43
C MET A 73 5.61 14.36 -16.20
N ALA A 74 6.05 15.20 -17.14
CA ALA A 74 7.15 16.12 -16.90
C ALA A 74 6.73 17.22 -15.93
N ARG A 75 7.70 17.90 -15.33
CA ARG A 75 7.42 19.04 -14.45
C ARG A 75 6.65 20.16 -15.17
N LEU A 76 5.81 20.87 -14.43
CA LEU A 76 5.15 22.08 -14.94
C LEU A 76 6.15 23.25 -15.05
N GLN A 77 5.69 24.33 -15.65
CA GLN A 77 6.39 25.58 -15.94
C GLN A 77 5.34 26.69 -16.06
N PRO A 78 5.70 27.98 -15.89
CA PRO A 78 4.75 29.10 -15.95
C PRO A 78 3.86 29.07 -17.19
N ARG A 79 4.44 28.80 -18.38
CA ARG A 79 3.70 28.65 -19.64
C ARG A 79 2.49 27.71 -19.58
N HIS A 80 2.54 26.66 -18.76
CA HIS A 80 1.43 25.71 -18.68
C HIS A 80 0.22 26.34 -17.99
N PHE A 81 0.45 27.25 -17.04
CA PHE A 81 -0.59 28.03 -16.40
C PHE A 81 -1.09 29.13 -17.35
N ASP A 82 -0.17 29.88 -17.95
CA ASP A 82 -0.51 31.08 -18.73
C ASP A 82 -1.12 30.76 -20.11
N GLU A 83 -0.61 29.75 -20.81
CA GLU A 83 -0.98 29.46 -22.21
C GLU A 83 -1.90 28.24 -22.36
N PHE A 84 -1.85 27.30 -21.41
CA PHE A 84 -2.53 26.01 -21.52
C PHE A 84 -3.62 25.78 -20.49
N SER A 85 -3.89 26.72 -19.58
CA SER A 85 -4.96 26.58 -18.57
C SER A 85 -4.85 25.23 -17.83
N ILE A 86 -3.64 24.93 -17.33
CA ILE A 86 -3.31 23.60 -16.79
C ILE A 86 -4.20 23.22 -15.60
N ILE A 87 -4.62 24.20 -14.80
CA ILE A 87 -5.48 24.00 -13.64
C ILE A 87 -6.85 23.48 -14.09
N GLU A 88 -7.45 24.12 -15.09
CA GLU A 88 -8.74 23.71 -15.66
C GLU A 88 -8.65 22.32 -16.28
N GLN A 89 -7.53 22.02 -16.97
CA GLN A 89 -7.29 20.68 -17.51
C GLN A 89 -7.17 19.62 -16.40
N PHE A 90 -6.46 19.92 -15.31
CA PHE A 90 -6.32 18.99 -14.18
C PHE A 90 -7.67 18.72 -13.51
N ILE A 91 -8.46 19.78 -13.25
CA ILE A 91 -9.82 19.66 -12.69
C ILE A 91 -10.72 18.83 -13.62
N LYS A 92 -10.72 19.13 -14.94
CA LYS A 92 -11.50 18.39 -15.95
C LYS A 92 -11.15 16.90 -16.00
N ASN A 93 -9.89 16.56 -15.74
CA ASN A 93 -9.41 15.18 -15.72
C ASN A 93 -9.52 14.53 -14.32
N ASP A 94 -10.15 15.20 -13.35
CA ASP A 94 -10.30 14.75 -11.97
C ASP A 94 -8.97 14.48 -11.24
N ILE A 95 -7.92 15.22 -11.61
CA ILE A 95 -6.64 15.19 -10.90
C ILE A 95 -6.79 15.97 -9.60
N LYS A 96 -6.75 15.27 -8.47
CA LYS A 96 -6.88 15.84 -7.12
C LYS A 96 -5.54 16.08 -6.45
N SER A 97 -4.50 15.36 -6.86
CA SER A 97 -3.18 15.41 -6.21
C SER A 97 -2.03 15.43 -7.20
N VAL A 98 -1.02 16.25 -6.92
CA VAL A 98 0.23 16.33 -7.68
C VAL A 98 1.41 15.97 -6.78
N PHE A 99 2.22 15.01 -7.19
CA PHE A 99 3.42 14.55 -6.49
C PHE A 99 4.66 15.04 -7.22
N ASN A 100 5.43 15.87 -6.55
CA ASN A 100 6.73 16.32 -7.00
C ASN A 100 7.84 15.48 -6.39
N LEU A 101 8.62 14.82 -7.24
CA LEU A 101 9.77 14.00 -6.84
C LEU A 101 11.11 14.73 -6.97
N GLN A 102 11.09 16.00 -7.35
CA GLN A 102 12.27 16.80 -7.64
C GLN A 102 12.95 17.33 -6.36
N GLN A 103 14.28 17.39 -6.38
CA GLN A 103 15.03 18.15 -5.39
C GLN A 103 14.94 19.65 -5.68
N PHE A 104 15.09 20.44 -4.63
CA PHE A 104 15.16 21.91 -4.75
C PHE A 104 16.27 22.32 -5.73
N GLY A 105 15.97 23.26 -6.63
CA GLY A 105 16.96 23.81 -7.56
C GLY A 105 17.33 22.89 -8.73
N GLU A 106 16.81 21.66 -8.82
CA GLU A 106 17.20 20.75 -9.89
C GLU A 106 16.75 21.27 -11.28
N HIS A 107 17.56 20.99 -12.30
CA HIS A 107 17.27 21.36 -13.70
C HIS A 107 16.95 22.84 -13.91
N ALA A 108 17.67 23.74 -13.22
CA ALA A 108 17.43 25.19 -13.22
C ALA A 108 17.50 25.87 -14.60
N PHE A 109 18.12 25.23 -15.59
CA PHE A 109 18.28 25.76 -16.96
C PHE A 109 17.45 25.02 -18.01
N CYS A 110 16.58 24.09 -17.60
CA CYS A 110 15.70 23.38 -18.53
C CYS A 110 14.39 24.15 -18.75
N GLY A 111 13.99 24.30 -20.02
CA GLY A 111 12.79 25.05 -20.38
C GLY A 111 12.91 26.53 -19.99
N SER A 112 11.89 27.08 -19.33
CA SER A 112 11.91 28.42 -18.74
C SER A 112 12.75 28.54 -17.45
N GLY A 113 13.35 27.43 -16.99
CA GLY A 113 14.15 27.39 -15.78
C GLY A 113 13.34 27.27 -14.48
N ASN A 114 13.99 27.57 -13.35
CA ASN A 114 13.35 27.63 -12.03
C ASN A 114 12.97 29.07 -11.67
N LEU A 115 11.88 29.20 -10.92
CA LEU A 115 11.49 30.42 -10.23
C LEU A 115 12.48 30.74 -9.10
N THR A 116 12.37 31.94 -8.53
CA THR A 116 13.13 32.36 -7.33
C THR A 116 12.92 31.42 -6.14
N SER A 117 11.77 30.73 -6.09
CA SER A 117 11.47 29.70 -5.09
C SER A 117 12.27 28.40 -5.27
N GLY A 118 13.09 28.28 -6.32
CA GLY A 118 13.85 27.06 -6.64
C GLY A 118 13.03 25.95 -7.30
N PHE A 119 11.71 26.10 -7.41
CA PHE A 119 10.84 25.20 -8.16
C PHE A 119 10.61 25.68 -9.59
N SER A 120 10.13 24.79 -10.43
CA SER A 120 9.85 25.07 -11.84
C SER A 120 8.55 25.80 -12.11
N TYR A 121 7.67 25.83 -11.12
CA TYR A 121 6.38 26.49 -11.10
C TYR A 121 6.01 26.79 -9.65
N ASP A 122 4.99 27.63 -9.45
CA ASP A 122 4.43 27.89 -8.13
C ASP A 122 3.44 26.77 -7.74
N PRO A 123 3.77 25.89 -6.77
CA PRO A 123 2.84 24.85 -6.32
C PRO A 123 1.60 25.42 -5.64
N GLU A 124 1.66 26.64 -5.09
CA GLU A 124 0.50 27.25 -4.44
C GLU A 124 -0.62 27.58 -5.43
N ALA A 125 -0.29 27.79 -6.72
CA ALA A 125 -1.29 27.94 -7.78
C ALA A 125 -2.20 26.70 -7.90
N LEU A 126 -1.65 25.49 -7.73
CA LEU A 126 -2.43 24.25 -7.69
C LEU A 126 -3.26 24.17 -6.41
N MET A 127 -2.64 24.46 -5.26
CA MET A 127 -3.28 24.36 -3.94
C MET A 127 -4.47 25.31 -3.78
N ARG A 128 -4.35 26.56 -4.27
CA ARG A 128 -5.44 27.54 -4.29
C ARG A 128 -6.66 27.05 -5.08
N SER A 129 -6.47 26.12 -6.00
CA SER A 129 -7.51 25.52 -6.83
C SER A 129 -8.05 24.20 -6.28
N GLY A 130 -7.69 23.85 -5.04
CA GLY A 130 -8.13 22.62 -4.38
C GLY A 130 -7.39 21.35 -4.82
N ILE A 131 -6.25 21.49 -5.51
CA ILE A 131 -5.39 20.36 -5.90
C ILE A 131 -4.30 20.19 -4.84
N TYR A 132 -4.27 19.05 -4.17
CA TYR A 132 -3.26 18.74 -3.16
C TYR A 132 -1.89 18.61 -3.79
N TYR A 133 -0.86 19.11 -3.11
CA TYR A 133 0.52 19.05 -3.56
C TYR A 133 1.40 18.33 -2.54
N TYR A 134 2.11 17.30 -3.00
CA TYR A 134 3.01 16.48 -2.18
C TYR A 134 4.44 16.60 -2.68
N ASN A 135 5.34 17.06 -1.82
CA ASN A 135 6.76 17.22 -2.15
C ASN A 135 7.60 16.09 -1.53
N PHE A 136 8.08 15.17 -2.37
CA PHE A 136 8.91 14.03 -1.99
C PHE A 136 10.26 14.08 -2.73
N PRO A 137 11.20 14.95 -2.31
CA PRO A 137 12.46 15.10 -3.02
C PRO A 137 13.24 13.78 -3.05
N LEU A 138 13.55 13.30 -4.25
CA LEU A 138 14.40 12.13 -4.49
C LEU A 138 15.62 12.55 -5.31
N PRO A 139 16.84 12.06 -5.00
CA PRO A 139 18.04 12.45 -5.74
C PRO A 139 17.93 12.12 -7.23
N ASP A 140 18.41 13.03 -8.08
CA ASP A 140 18.25 12.89 -9.53
C ASP A 140 19.11 11.74 -10.08
N PHE A 141 18.52 10.92 -10.96
CA PHE A 141 19.08 9.67 -11.51
C PHE A 141 19.31 8.49 -10.54
N GLU A 142 19.19 8.73 -9.24
CA GLU A 142 19.34 7.70 -8.23
C GLU A 142 17.99 7.08 -7.85
N ALA A 143 18.06 6.07 -6.98
CA ALA A 143 16.92 5.52 -6.28
C ALA A 143 16.85 6.06 -4.85
N CYS A 144 15.71 5.88 -4.20
CA CYS A 144 15.58 6.13 -2.77
C CYS A 144 15.74 4.83 -1.97
N SER A 145 15.82 4.95 -0.64
CA SER A 145 15.70 3.79 0.25
C SER A 145 14.33 3.13 0.11
N VAL A 146 14.24 1.85 0.49
CA VAL A 146 13.00 1.08 0.47
C VAL A 146 11.96 1.71 1.40
N ASP A 147 12.36 2.16 2.59
CA ASP A 147 11.46 2.83 3.54
C ASP A 147 10.91 4.13 2.96
N ARG A 148 11.76 4.93 2.30
CA ARG A 148 11.32 6.17 1.66
C ARG A 148 10.36 5.89 0.50
N LEU A 149 10.60 4.83 -0.27
CA LEU A 149 9.71 4.40 -1.33
C LEU A 149 8.34 3.97 -0.77
N LEU A 150 8.34 3.19 0.33
CA LEU A 150 7.13 2.77 1.02
C LEU A 150 6.31 3.98 1.50
N ASP A 151 6.94 4.97 2.13
CA ASP A 151 6.29 6.20 2.58
C ASP A 151 5.58 6.92 1.42
N ILE A 152 6.26 7.06 0.29
CA ILE A 152 5.69 7.70 -0.91
C ILE A 152 4.50 6.87 -1.42
N VAL A 153 4.67 5.57 -1.57
CA VAL A 153 3.66 4.66 -2.11
C VAL A 153 2.40 4.67 -1.26
N LYS A 154 2.51 4.69 0.08
CA LYS A 154 1.35 4.79 0.98
C LYS A 154 0.54 6.07 0.77
N VAL A 155 1.22 7.19 0.51
CA VAL A 155 0.55 8.47 0.25
C VAL A 155 -0.05 8.50 -1.15
N VAL A 156 0.62 7.91 -2.14
CA VAL A 156 0.04 7.72 -3.49
C VAL A 156 -1.21 6.85 -3.43
N ASP A 157 -1.17 5.73 -2.72
CA ASP A 157 -2.29 4.81 -2.58
C ASP A 157 -3.51 5.48 -1.94
N PHE A 158 -3.28 6.22 -0.85
CA PHE A 158 -4.33 7.04 -0.24
C PHE A 158 -4.84 8.12 -1.21
N ALA A 159 -3.96 8.83 -1.92
CA ALA A 159 -4.38 9.88 -2.86
C ALA A 159 -5.21 9.32 -4.02
N VAL A 160 -4.86 8.13 -4.54
CA VAL A 160 -5.64 7.43 -5.59
C VAL A 160 -7.03 7.06 -5.08
N SER A 161 -7.19 6.75 -3.80
CA SER A 161 -8.52 6.50 -3.21
C SER A 161 -9.41 7.74 -3.13
N MET A 162 -8.81 8.94 -3.24
CA MET A 162 -9.50 10.23 -3.18
C MET A 162 -9.73 10.88 -4.56
N GLY A 163 -9.10 10.38 -5.62
CA GLY A 163 -9.21 10.90 -6.99
C GLY A 163 -7.95 10.61 -7.82
N LYS A 164 -7.85 11.16 -9.03
CA LYS A 164 -6.68 10.89 -9.88
C LYS A 164 -5.44 11.64 -9.40
N VAL A 165 -4.28 11.04 -9.65
CA VAL A 165 -2.98 11.52 -9.17
C VAL A 165 -2.07 11.79 -10.36
N ALA A 166 -1.37 12.93 -10.34
CA ALA A 166 -0.28 13.21 -11.26
C ALA A 166 1.07 13.15 -10.54
N ILE A 167 2.03 12.41 -11.08
CA ILE A 167 3.36 12.21 -10.49
C ILE A 167 4.41 12.70 -11.49
N HIS A 168 5.34 13.52 -11.01
CA HIS A 168 6.42 14.04 -11.85
C HIS A 168 7.77 14.08 -11.14
N CYS A 169 8.83 14.01 -11.94
CA CYS A 169 10.16 14.44 -11.57
C CYS A 169 10.56 15.55 -12.55
N HIS A 170 11.74 15.51 -13.18
CA HIS A 170 12.01 16.39 -14.32
C HIS A 170 11.23 15.98 -15.58
N ALA A 171 11.58 14.83 -16.17
CA ALA A 171 10.97 14.34 -17.42
C ALA A 171 9.79 13.36 -17.20
N GLY A 172 9.55 12.94 -15.96
CA GLY A 172 8.53 11.94 -15.64
C GLY A 172 8.89 10.50 -16.00
N HIS A 173 10.19 10.14 -16.06
CA HIS A 173 10.65 8.83 -16.54
C HIS A 173 11.25 7.92 -15.47
N GLY A 174 12.43 8.26 -14.94
CA GLY A 174 13.15 7.43 -13.96
C GLY A 174 12.44 7.33 -12.61
N ARG A 175 12.56 8.38 -11.78
CA ARG A 175 11.94 8.47 -10.44
C ARG A 175 10.42 8.26 -10.46
N THR A 176 9.74 8.94 -11.38
CA THR A 176 8.29 8.79 -11.59
C THR A 176 7.92 7.35 -11.93
N GLY A 177 8.61 6.73 -12.89
CA GLY A 177 8.36 5.34 -13.24
C GLY A 177 8.61 4.38 -12.07
N MET A 178 9.66 4.62 -11.27
CA MET A 178 9.97 3.80 -10.10
C MET A 178 8.86 3.88 -9.06
N VAL A 179 8.39 5.08 -8.72
CA VAL A 179 7.28 5.27 -7.76
C VAL A 179 6.00 4.62 -8.25
N ILE A 180 5.65 4.78 -9.54
CA ILE A 180 4.44 4.16 -10.10
C ILE A 180 4.58 2.62 -10.13
N ALA A 181 5.74 2.09 -10.50
CA ALA A 181 5.99 0.65 -10.47
C ALA A 181 5.87 0.11 -9.04
N ALA A 182 6.45 0.78 -8.06
CA ALA A 182 6.37 0.39 -6.64
C ALA A 182 4.92 0.41 -6.14
N TRP A 183 4.14 1.42 -6.53
CA TRP A 183 2.72 1.46 -6.20
C TRP A 183 1.93 0.33 -6.85
N LEU A 184 2.21 -0.04 -8.11
CA LEU A 184 1.59 -1.20 -8.77
C LEU A 184 1.94 -2.51 -8.03
N MET A 185 3.18 -2.65 -7.55
CA MET A 185 3.57 -3.80 -6.74
C MET A 185 2.80 -3.83 -5.41
N TYR A 186 2.75 -2.71 -4.70
CA TYR A 186 2.10 -2.59 -3.39
C TYR A 186 0.58 -2.81 -3.44
N SER A 187 -0.11 -2.12 -4.36
CA SER A 187 -1.58 -2.11 -4.48
C SER A 187 -2.13 -3.24 -5.36
N GLY A 188 -1.31 -3.78 -6.27
CA GLY A 188 -1.72 -4.81 -7.23
C GLY A 188 -1.05 -6.16 -7.01
N GLY A 189 -0.08 -6.28 -6.09
CA GLY A 189 0.62 -7.54 -5.80
C GLY A 189 1.48 -8.07 -6.96
N VAL A 190 1.82 -7.24 -7.95
CA VAL A 190 2.58 -7.70 -9.12
C VAL A 190 4.10 -7.69 -8.86
N SER A 191 4.85 -8.54 -9.57
CA SER A 191 6.31 -8.57 -9.48
C SER A 191 6.98 -7.33 -10.11
N PRO A 192 8.24 -7.02 -9.76
CA PRO A 192 8.97 -5.90 -10.35
C PRO A 192 9.02 -5.92 -11.87
N ALA A 193 9.26 -7.09 -12.49
CA ALA A 193 9.27 -7.23 -13.94
C ALA A 193 7.93 -6.82 -14.56
N ARG A 194 6.82 -7.30 -13.99
CA ARG A 194 5.46 -6.97 -14.47
C ARG A 194 5.14 -5.50 -14.23
N ALA A 195 5.42 -4.96 -13.04
CA ALA A 195 5.19 -3.55 -12.73
C ALA A 195 5.95 -2.62 -13.68
N VAL A 196 7.26 -2.86 -13.88
CA VAL A 196 8.08 -2.08 -14.81
C VAL A 196 7.60 -2.24 -16.24
N GLY A 197 7.21 -3.46 -16.65
CA GLY A 197 6.62 -3.72 -17.96
C GLY A 197 5.34 -2.93 -18.21
N LEU A 198 4.43 -2.87 -17.22
CA LEU A 198 3.20 -2.09 -17.29
C LEU A 198 3.47 -0.58 -17.39
N VAL A 199 4.43 -0.05 -16.62
CA VAL A 199 4.83 1.35 -16.75
C VAL A 199 5.40 1.63 -18.14
N ARG A 200 6.28 0.76 -18.64
CA ARG A 200 6.96 0.93 -19.93
C ARG A 200 6.05 0.76 -21.14
N SER A 201 4.99 -0.05 -21.04
CA SER A 201 4.02 -0.22 -22.14
C SER A 201 3.25 1.08 -22.43
N ARG A 202 3.11 1.96 -21.42
CA ARG A 202 2.52 3.30 -21.56
C ARG A 202 3.58 4.37 -21.74
N ARG A 203 4.70 4.27 -21.04
CA ARG A 203 5.78 5.27 -21.02
C ARG A 203 7.13 4.62 -21.27
N GLU A 204 7.46 4.49 -22.54
CA GLU A 204 8.68 3.82 -23.01
C GLU A 204 9.93 4.36 -22.30
N ALA A 205 10.87 3.46 -21.96
CA ALA A 205 12.12 3.78 -21.27
C ALA A 205 11.98 4.38 -19.84
N ALA A 206 10.80 4.29 -19.21
CA ALA A 206 10.64 4.56 -17.78
C ALA A 206 11.43 3.56 -16.91
N VAL A 207 11.75 3.95 -15.66
CA VAL A 207 12.64 3.21 -14.74
C VAL A 207 14.01 2.99 -15.39
N GLN A 208 14.89 3.97 -15.21
CA GLN A 208 16.03 4.17 -16.11
C GLN A 208 17.33 3.57 -15.57
N SER A 209 17.64 3.79 -14.29
CA SER A 209 18.91 3.36 -13.69
C SER A 209 18.80 1.98 -13.05
N ARG A 210 19.96 1.35 -12.83
CA ARG A 210 20.06 0.05 -12.14
C ARG A 210 19.63 0.15 -10.69
N ASP A 211 20.00 1.22 -10.03
CA ASP A 211 19.64 1.45 -8.63
C ASP A 211 18.12 1.54 -8.46
N GLN A 212 17.40 2.16 -9.41
CA GLN A 212 15.94 2.22 -9.37
C GLN A 212 15.31 0.83 -9.45
N VAL A 213 15.84 -0.02 -10.33
CA VAL A 213 15.40 -1.42 -10.47
C VAL A 213 15.76 -2.23 -9.22
N GLU A 214 16.95 -2.05 -8.68
CA GLU A 214 17.40 -2.73 -7.47
C GLU A 214 16.55 -2.33 -6.25
N THR A 215 16.18 -1.06 -6.12
CA THR A 215 15.24 -0.63 -5.09
C THR A 215 13.88 -1.31 -5.23
N LEU A 216 13.35 -1.50 -6.44
CA LEU A 216 12.12 -2.27 -6.66
C LEU A 216 12.28 -3.74 -6.26
N HIS A 217 13.43 -4.35 -6.53
CA HIS A 217 13.74 -5.72 -6.09
C HIS A 217 13.79 -5.80 -4.55
N LYS A 218 14.47 -4.87 -3.89
CA LYS A 218 14.51 -4.80 -2.41
C LYS A 218 13.12 -4.52 -1.82
N PHE A 219 12.28 -3.75 -2.52
CA PHE A 219 10.89 -3.52 -2.13
C PHE A 219 10.05 -4.80 -2.20
N MET A 220 10.26 -5.65 -3.20
CA MET A 220 9.64 -7.00 -3.26
C MET A 220 10.07 -7.86 -2.07
N LEU A 221 11.36 -7.83 -1.71
CA LEU A 221 11.86 -8.57 -0.54
C LEU A 221 11.16 -8.12 0.76
N LEU A 222 10.91 -6.82 0.93
CA LEU A 222 10.14 -6.30 2.07
C LEU A 222 8.69 -6.84 2.06
N MET A 223 8.09 -7.01 0.88
CA MET A 223 6.72 -7.50 0.74
C MET A 223 6.59 -9.00 1.03
N GLN A 224 7.64 -9.80 0.83
CA GLN A 224 7.54 -11.26 0.79
C GLN A 224 8.38 -12.03 1.83
N ASN A 225 9.47 -11.45 2.35
CA ASN A 225 10.32 -12.15 3.32
C ASN A 225 9.63 -12.34 4.67
N ASP A 226 9.90 -13.48 5.31
CA ASP A 226 9.53 -13.80 6.71
C ASP A 226 8.05 -13.61 7.05
N GLY A 227 7.16 -13.86 6.08
CA GLY A 227 5.73 -13.65 6.23
C GLY A 227 5.25 -12.30 5.71
N GLY A 228 6.10 -11.55 5.01
CA GLY A 228 5.76 -10.32 4.31
C GLY A 228 5.34 -9.18 5.24
N MET A 229 4.44 -8.32 4.77
CA MET A 229 3.98 -7.15 5.53
C MET A 229 2.91 -7.46 6.60
N ILE A 230 2.44 -8.71 6.69
CA ILE A 230 1.35 -9.11 7.60
C ILE A 230 1.89 -9.88 8.80
N ILE A 231 2.73 -10.89 8.61
CA ILE A 231 3.36 -11.63 9.70
C ILE A 231 4.82 -11.22 9.76
N ASP A 232 5.23 -10.60 10.87
CA ASP A 232 6.62 -10.25 11.11
C ASP A 232 7.42 -11.48 11.53
N SER A 233 8.69 -11.52 11.15
CA SER A 233 9.73 -12.40 11.69
C SER A 233 9.81 -12.41 13.22
N LYS A 234 9.46 -11.29 13.86
CA LYS A 234 9.46 -11.11 15.31
C LYS A 234 8.06 -11.33 15.90
N LYS A 235 8.01 -12.00 17.06
CA LYS A 235 6.83 -12.09 17.92
C LYS A 235 6.65 -10.88 18.84
N TYR A 236 5.40 -10.58 19.16
CA TYR A 236 4.96 -9.48 19.99
C TYR A 236 4.35 -9.94 21.31
N GLU A 237 4.40 -9.09 22.33
CA GLU A 237 3.70 -9.30 23.61
C GLU A 237 2.34 -8.60 23.65
N LEU A 238 2.22 -7.47 22.94
CA LEU A 238 1.03 -6.62 22.93
C LEU A 238 0.49 -6.44 21.51
N ILE A 239 -0.83 -6.38 21.37
CA ILE A 239 -1.54 -6.00 20.16
C ILE A 239 -1.08 -4.63 19.68
N THR A 240 -0.92 -3.64 20.56
CA THR A 240 -0.45 -2.31 20.17
C THR A 240 0.93 -2.31 19.53
N GLN A 241 1.83 -3.22 19.92
CA GLN A 241 3.14 -3.36 19.28
C GLN A 241 3.00 -3.86 17.84
N TYR A 242 2.15 -4.87 17.62
CA TYR A 242 1.85 -5.36 16.28
C TYR A 242 1.14 -4.31 15.43
N VAL A 243 0.16 -3.59 16.00
CA VAL A 243 -0.55 -2.50 15.31
C VAL A 243 0.44 -1.42 14.88
N ALA A 244 1.40 -1.04 15.73
CA ALA A 244 2.45 -0.09 15.38
C ALA A 244 3.35 -0.60 14.24
N TYR A 245 3.62 -1.92 14.18
CA TYR A 245 4.30 -2.53 13.04
C TYR A 245 3.46 -2.43 11.75
N ASN A 246 2.19 -2.83 11.78
CA ASN A 246 1.29 -2.78 10.63
C ASN A 246 1.10 -1.35 10.08
N GLN A 247 1.07 -0.35 10.96
CA GLN A 247 1.00 1.08 10.62
C GLN A 247 2.19 1.60 9.80
N LYS A 248 3.33 0.87 9.80
CA LYS A 248 4.45 1.17 8.89
C LYS A 248 4.05 0.98 7.43
N PHE A 249 3.08 0.12 7.15
CA PHE A 249 2.71 -0.28 5.80
C PHE A 249 1.37 0.29 5.31
N ILE A 250 0.53 0.87 6.17
CA ILE A 250 -0.77 1.48 5.80
C ILE A 250 -0.83 2.97 6.12
N SER A 251 -1.75 3.70 5.47
CA SER A 251 -1.91 5.13 5.71
C SER A 251 -2.46 5.41 7.12
N LYS A 252 -2.18 6.61 7.68
CA LYS A 252 -2.73 7.02 8.97
C LYS A 252 -4.27 7.12 8.95
N ALA A 253 -4.84 7.49 7.80
CA ALA A 253 -6.29 7.57 7.63
C ALA A 253 -6.91 6.17 7.75
N GLU A 254 -6.32 5.19 7.06
CA GLU A 254 -6.77 3.81 7.10
C GLU A 254 -6.59 3.17 8.48
N ALA A 255 -5.45 3.38 9.13
CA ALA A 255 -5.17 2.81 10.45
C ALA A 255 -6.21 3.19 11.52
N ARG A 256 -6.82 4.37 11.41
CA ARG A 256 -7.87 4.84 12.34
C ARG A 256 -9.17 4.04 12.23
N TYR A 257 -9.43 3.44 11.08
CA TYR A 257 -10.65 2.67 10.82
C TYR A 257 -10.74 1.41 11.69
N TYR A 258 -9.60 0.82 12.06
CA TYR A 258 -9.54 -0.46 12.76
C TYR A 258 -9.53 -0.36 14.30
N GLY A 259 -9.47 0.85 14.89
CA GLY A 259 -9.73 1.02 16.32
C GLY A 259 -8.83 0.22 17.28
N ASN A 260 -7.50 0.32 17.13
CA ASN A 260 -6.47 -0.45 17.85
C ASN A 260 -6.54 -1.99 17.68
N VAL A 261 -7.27 -2.47 16.69
CA VAL A 261 -7.28 -3.88 16.31
C VAL A 261 -6.34 -4.09 15.12
N PRO A 262 -5.63 -5.24 15.05
CA PRO A 262 -4.88 -5.61 13.85
C PRO A 262 -5.78 -5.57 12.62
N LYS A 263 -5.33 -4.89 11.55
CA LYS A 263 -6.08 -4.81 10.27
C LYS A 263 -6.46 -6.21 9.78
N ILE A 264 -5.52 -7.15 9.88
CA ILE A 264 -5.71 -8.55 9.51
C ILE A 264 -6.92 -9.19 10.21
N VAL A 265 -7.06 -8.99 11.51
CA VAL A 265 -8.19 -9.54 12.28
C VAL A 265 -9.50 -8.92 11.83
N TYR A 266 -9.54 -7.59 11.70
CA TYR A 266 -10.74 -6.87 11.29
C TYR A 266 -11.21 -7.30 9.89
N VAL A 267 -10.29 -7.27 8.91
CA VAL A 267 -10.61 -7.56 7.50
C VAL A 267 -11.04 -9.01 7.33
N THR A 268 -10.32 -9.96 7.93
CA THR A 268 -10.65 -11.39 7.82
C THR A 268 -12.00 -11.70 8.46
N MET A 269 -12.31 -11.15 9.65
CA MET A 269 -13.62 -11.35 10.27
C MET A 269 -14.76 -10.75 9.45
N ASN A 270 -14.55 -9.56 8.88
CA ASN A 270 -15.53 -8.96 7.98
C ASN A 270 -15.77 -9.84 6.75
N ILE A 271 -14.72 -10.37 6.12
CA ILE A 271 -14.84 -11.26 4.95
C ILE A 271 -15.58 -12.54 5.31
N ILE A 272 -15.23 -13.19 6.43
CA ILE A 272 -15.89 -14.39 6.93
C ILE A 272 -17.40 -14.15 7.08
N LEU A 273 -17.81 -13.07 7.75
CA LEU A 273 -19.25 -12.76 7.90
C LEU A 273 -19.92 -12.50 6.56
N ASN A 274 -19.26 -11.81 5.62
CA ASN A 274 -19.79 -11.59 4.28
C ASN A 274 -19.94 -12.89 3.46
N LYS A 275 -19.37 -14.03 3.88
CA LYS A 275 -19.69 -15.34 3.28
C LYS A 275 -21.09 -15.83 3.64
N PHE A 276 -21.66 -15.37 4.75
CA PHE A 276 -22.94 -15.83 5.29
C PHE A 276 -24.09 -14.84 5.15
N TYR A 277 -23.78 -13.56 4.95
CA TYR A 277 -24.78 -12.49 4.86
C TYR A 277 -24.62 -11.70 3.56
N ASP A 278 -25.75 -11.15 3.07
CA ASP A 278 -25.77 -10.30 1.87
C ASP A 278 -24.92 -9.03 2.05
N ARG A 279 -24.94 -8.47 3.26
CA ARG A 279 -24.12 -7.32 3.65
C ARG A 279 -23.80 -7.38 5.14
N VAL A 280 -22.58 -6.98 5.47
CA VAL A 280 -22.09 -6.84 6.85
C VAL A 280 -21.48 -5.45 7.02
N SER A 281 -21.77 -4.79 8.14
CA SER A 281 -21.04 -3.61 8.59
C SER A 281 -20.46 -3.85 9.98
N ILE A 282 -19.21 -3.43 10.17
CA ILE A 282 -18.52 -3.46 11.47
C ILE A 282 -18.14 -2.03 11.80
N ASP A 283 -18.92 -1.38 12.64
CA ASP A 283 -18.68 0.01 13.03
C ASP A 283 -17.88 0.08 14.32
N PHE A 284 -16.86 0.94 14.35
CA PHE A 284 -16.09 1.26 15.54
C PHE A 284 -16.56 2.59 16.13
N GLN A 285 -16.92 2.61 17.41
CA GLN A 285 -17.18 3.84 18.15
C GLN A 285 -16.28 3.91 19.38
N LYS A 286 -15.54 5.02 19.50
CA LYS A 286 -14.80 5.37 20.70
C LYS A 286 -15.79 5.92 21.73
N VAL A 287 -15.97 5.21 22.85
CA VAL A 287 -16.94 5.58 23.90
C VAL A 287 -16.26 6.42 24.99
N ALA A 288 -15.01 6.11 25.33
CA ALA A 288 -14.13 6.93 26.19
C ALA A 288 -12.66 6.74 25.78
N ASP A 289 -11.71 7.36 26.51
CA ASP A 289 -10.27 7.22 26.22
C ASP A 289 -9.73 5.79 26.39
N THR A 290 -10.45 4.94 27.11
CA THR A 290 -10.04 3.56 27.41
C THR A 290 -11.01 2.51 26.88
N THR A 291 -12.21 2.90 26.43
CA THR A 291 -13.27 1.98 26.02
C THR A 291 -13.71 2.23 24.59
N SER A 292 -13.66 1.15 23.81
CA SER A 292 -14.05 1.09 22.42
C SER A 292 -15.16 0.06 22.27
N ARG A 293 -16.17 0.35 21.45
CA ARG A 293 -17.23 -0.61 21.13
C ARG A 293 -17.29 -0.85 19.63
N PHE A 294 -17.29 -2.13 19.27
CA PHE A 294 -17.57 -2.58 17.91
C PHE A 294 -19.04 -2.98 17.80
N PHE A 295 -19.71 -2.49 16.76
CA PHE A 295 -21.07 -2.85 16.40
C PHE A 295 -21.03 -3.65 15.11
N VAL A 296 -21.45 -4.92 15.17
CA VAL A 296 -21.55 -5.79 14.01
C VAL A 296 -23.01 -5.86 13.61
N LYS A 297 -23.33 -5.43 12.39
CA LYS A 297 -24.67 -5.53 11.80
C LYS A 297 -24.59 -6.43 10.58
N CYS A 298 -25.43 -7.47 10.59
CA CYS A 298 -25.58 -8.39 9.49
C CYS A 298 -26.99 -8.23 8.91
N GLU A 299 -27.11 -8.09 7.59
CA GLU A 299 -28.40 -8.06 6.91
C GLU A 299 -28.95 -9.49 6.71
N ARG A 300 -29.59 -9.77 5.57
CA ARG A 300 -30.23 -11.06 5.33
C ARG A 300 -29.18 -12.17 5.20
N PRO A 301 -29.40 -13.34 5.86
CA PRO A 301 -28.57 -14.51 5.62
C PRO A 301 -28.68 -14.94 4.16
N LYS A 302 -27.54 -15.27 3.55
CA LYS A 302 -27.50 -15.89 2.23
C LYS A 302 -28.19 -17.25 2.30
N LYS A 303 -28.88 -17.65 1.21
CA LYS A 303 -29.48 -18.99 1.11
C LYS A 303 -28.42 -20.03 1.48
N ALA A 304 -28.74 -20.85 2.48
CA ALA A 304 -27.79 -21.67 3.23
C ALA A 304 -26.68 -22.24 2.34
N ASN A 305 -25.44 -21.88 2.64
CA ASN A 305 -24.28 -22.51 2.00
C ASN A 305 -24.36 -24.01 2.27
N SER A 306 -24.31 -24.81 1.21
CA SER A 306 -24.14 -26.27 1.23
C SER A 306 -22.80 -26.74 1.84
N LEU A 307 -22.09 -25.86 2.56
CA LEU A 307 -20.72 -26.01 3.06
C LEU A 307 -20.65 -26.09 4.60
N LEU A 308 -21.78 -26.02 5.31
CA LEU A 308 -21.86 -26.13 6.77
C LEU A 308 -22.05 -27.59 7.20
N ASP A 309 -21.04 -28.43 6.96
CA ASP A 309 -20.97 -29.79 7.51
C ASP A 309 -20.29 -29.77 8.90
N GLU A 310 -21.03 -30.11 9.94
CA GLU A 310 -20.57 -30.11 11.34
C GLU A 310 -19.39 -31.03 11.62
N GLN A 311 -19.25 -32.15 10.90
CA GLN A 311 -18.13 -33.08 11.11
C GLN A 311 -16.83 -32.52 10.54
N LEU A 312 -16.90 -31.85 9.38
CA LEU A 312 -15.74 -31.17 8.77
C LEU A 312 -15.34 -29.91 9.55
N LEU A 313 -16.29 -29.21 10.17
CA LEU A 313 -16.02 -27.98 10.92
C LEU A 313 -15.09 -28.19 12.11
N LYS A 314 -15.24 -29.26 12.90
CA LYS A 314 -14.36 -29.50 14.06
C LYS A 314 -12.96 -29.95 13.65
N VAL A 315 -12.87 -30.85 12.66
CA VAL A 315 -11.58 -31.41 12.21
C VAL A 315 -10.76 -30.37 11.44
N GLN A 316 -11.39 -29.50 10.65
CA GLN A 316 -10.68 -28.53 9.80
C GLN A 316 -10.40 -27.20 10.49
N LEU A 317 -11.15 -26.80 11.53
CA LEU A 317 -10.98 -25.48 12.16
C LEU A 317 -10.09 -25.46 13.41
N ILE A 318 -9.94 -26.59 14.11
CA ILE A 318 -9.31 -26.64 15.45
C ILE A 318 -8.08 -27.57 15.45
N ASP A 319 -7.67 -28.09 14.29
CA ASP A 319 -6.43 -28.87 14.14
C ASP A 319 -5.21 -28.08 14.66
N ASP A 320 -4.39 -28.72 15.49
CA ASP A 320 -3.13 -28.16 16.02
C ASP A 320 -2.05 -28.02 14.93
N ASN A 321 -2.18 -28.77 13.83
CA ASN A 321 -1.21 -28.69 12.74
C ASN A 321 -1.42 -27.44 11.87
N LEU A 322 -0.58 -26.43 12.05
CA LEU A 322 -0.62 -25.20 11.25
C LEU A 322 0.30 -25.22 10.01
N SER A 323 0.95 -26.34 9.69
CA SER A 323 1.86 -26.43 8.53
C SER A 323 1.17 -26.09 7.22
N ASN A 324 -0.04 -26.64 7.02
CA ASN A 324 -0.80 -26.45 5.79
C ASN A 324 -1.22 -24.99 5.61
N VAL A 325 -1.61 -24.33 6.70
CA VAL A 325 -2.01 -22.91 6.70
C VAL A 325 -0.81 -22.03 6.43
N LYS A 326 0.35 -22.36 6.99
CA LYS A 326 1.60 -21.66 6.72
C LYS A 326 1.99 -21.75 5.24
N GLU A 327 1.91 -22.94 4.63
CA GLU A 327 2.21 -23.13 3.22
C GLU A 327 1.21 -22.41 2.32
N TRP A 328 -0.08 -22.50 2.64
CA TRP A 328 -1.13 -21.73 1.96
C TRP A 328 -0.87 -20.22 2.05
N TYR A 329 -0.58 -19.71 3.25
CA TYR A 329 -0.29 -18.31 3.48
C TYR A 329 0.95 -17.84 2.70
N GLN A 330 2.03 -18.62 2.76
CA GLN A 330 3.25 -18.31 2.01
C GLN A 330 2.99 -18.28 0.50
N LYS A 331 2.18 -19.21 -0.02
CA LYS A 331 1.78 -19.19 -1.43
C LYS A 331 1.02 -17.91 -1.79
N LEU A 332 0.13 -17.42 -0.92
CA LEU A 332 -0.56 -16.15 -1.15
C LEU A 332 0.43 -14.97 -1.14
N VAL A 333 1.38 -14.94 -0.20
CA VAL A 333 2.46 -13.92 -0.15
C VAL A 333 3.30 -13.93 -1.44
N ASP A 334 3.67 -15.12 -1.93
CA ASP A 334 4.41 -15.29 -3.18
C ASP A 334 3.59 -14.80 -4.40
N GLN A 335 2.27 -14.93 -4.34
CA GLN A 335 1.34 -14.42 -5.36
C GLN A 335 1.05 -12.91 -5.26
N GLY A 336 1.59 -12.22 -4.24
CA GLY A 336 1.42 -10.77 -4.08
C GLY A 336 0.45 -10.35 -2.98
N LEU A 337 0.13 -11.24 -2.04
CA LEU A 337 -0.57 -10.86 -0.82
C LEU A 337 0.28 -9.86 -0.02
N THR A 338 -0.26 -8.66 0.16
CA THR A 338 0.27 -7.62 1.02
C THR A 338 -0.82 -7.17 1.98
N ILE A 339 -0.43 -6.34 2.95
CA ILE A 339 -1.42 -5.68 3.80
C ILE A 339 -2.43 -4.84 2.99
N ALA A 340 -2.08 -4.33 1.81
CA ALA A 340 -2.98 -3.53 0.98
C ALA A 340 -3.89 -4.41 0.12
N THR A 341 -3.37 -5.51 -0.43
CA THR A 341 -4.13 -6.40 -1.34
C THR A 341 -4.95 -7.46 -0.61
N MET A 342 -4.74 -7.65 0.70
CA MET A 342 -5.31 -8.76 1.46
C MET A 342 -6.82 -8.93 1.32
N LYS A 343 -7.58 -7.85 1.20
CA LYS A 343 -9.03 -7.95 1.06
C LYS A 343 -9.41 -8.77 -0.17
N GLY A 344 -8.84 -8.45 -1.33
CA GLY A 344 -9.15 -9.14 -2.58
C GLY A 344 -8.69 -10.60 -2.60
N PHE A 345 -7.52 -10.89 -2.02
CA PHE A 345 -7.04 -12.27 -1.88
C PHE A 345 -7.96 -13.09 -0.98
N LEU A 346 -8.24 -12.60 0.24
CA LEU A 346 -9.02 -13.35 1.23
C LEU A 346 -10.51 -13.48 0.85
N GLU A 347 -11.07 -12.55 0.06
CA GLU A 347 -12.45 -12.63 -0.43
C GLU A 347 -12.71 -13.85 -1.33
N ALA A 348 -11.69 -14.37 -2.01
CA ALA A 348 -11.81 -15.55 -2.86
C ALA A 348 -11.72 -16.88 -2.07
N GLU A 349 -11.15 -16.84 -0.86
CA GLU A 349 -10.80 -18.03 -0.09
C GLU A 349 -12.00 -18.59 0.69
N ASP A 350 -11.92 -19.86 1.07
CA ASP A 350 -12.93 -20.51 1.91
C ASP A 350 -12.85 -19.96 3.35
N PHE A 351 -14.00 -19.79 3.99
CA PHE A 351 -14.03 -19.27 5.37
C PHE A 351 -13.25 -20.16 6.34
N ARG A 352 -13.15 -21.47 6.10
CA ARG A 352 -12.39 -22.39 6.94
C ARG A 352 -10.91 -22.07 6.93
N ASP A 353 -10.34 -21.78 5.76
CA ASP A 353 -8.94 -21.35 5.62
C ASP A 353 -8.73 -20.01 6.30
N LEU A 354 -9.69 -19.09 6.20
CA LEU A 354 -9.65 -17.79 6.88
C LEU A 354 -9.65 -17.91 8.42
N PHE A 355 -10.44 -18.83 8.97
CA PHE A 355 -10.42 -19.13 10.41
C PHE A 355 -9.06 -19.66 10.86
N ARG A 356 -8.53 -20.65 10.13
CA ARG A 356 -7.22 -21.19 10.43
C ARG A 356 -6.11 -20.16 10.25
N PHE A 357 -6.28 -19.23 9.31
CA PHE A 357 -5.36 -18.13 9.11
C PHE A 357 -5.34 -17.17 10.30
N LEU A 358 -6.49 -16.89 10.92
CA LEU A 358 -6.53 -16.13 12.17
C LEU A 358 -5.79 -16.85 13.29
N ASP A 359 -5.98 -18.17 13.43
CA ASP A 359 -5.26 -18.97 14.41
C ASP A 359 -3.74 -18.89 14.18
N TYR A 360 -3.32 -19.15 12.94
CA TYR A 360 -1.94 -19.08 12.51
C TYR A 360 -1.33 -17.70 12.74
N PHE A 361 -2.08 -16.63 12.44
CA PHE A 361 -1.67 -15.25 12.68
C PHE A 361 -1.39 -15.02 14.17
N PHE A 362 -2.34 -15.33 15.06
CA PHE A 362 -2.16 -15.07 16.49
C PHE A 362 -1.02 -15.90 17.08
N GLN A 363 -0.94 -17.19 16.75
CA GLN A 363 0.12 -18.08 17.24
C GLN A 363 1.51 -17.71 16.71
N THR A 364 1.60 -17.13 15.50
CA THR A 364 2.88 -16.78 14.88
C THR A 364 3.32 -15.37 15.22
N SER A 365 2.40 -14.41 15.35
CA SER A 365 2.71 -13.02 15.63
C SER A 365 2.85 -12.71 17.12
N PHE A 366 2.33 -13.54 18.02
CA PHE A 366 2.36 -13.26 19.45
C PHE A 366 3.00 -14.39 20.26
N HIS A 367 3.62 -14.02 21.38
CA HIS A 367 4.07 -14.99 22.39
C HIS A 367 2.87 -15.51 23.18
N GLN A 368 2.10 -14.59 23.76
CA GLN A 368 0.86 -14.87 24.47
C GLN A 368 0.07 -13.56 24.63
N LEU A 369 -1.20 -13.54 24.22
CA LEU A 369 -2.01 -12.31 24.23
C LEU A 369 -2.58 -11.99 25.61
N SER A 370 -3.08 -13.00 26.34
CA SER A 370 -3.62 -12.81 27.69
C SER A 370 -3.64 -14.13 28.47
N PHE A 371 -3.99 -14.04 29.76
CA PHE A 371 -4.16 -15.18 30.67
C PHE A 371 -5.62 -15.30 31.11
N ARG A 372 -6.04 -16.49 31.53
CA ARG A 372 -7.41 -16.73 32.03
C ARG A 372 -7.85 -15.77 33.14
N SER A 373 -6.97 -15.44 34.08
CA SER A 373 -7.25 -14.50 35.17
C SER A 373 -7.47 -13.06 34.69
N GLU A 374 -6.88 -12.70 33.55
CA GLU A 374 -7.06 -11.39 32.90
C GLU A 374 -8.35 -11.34 32.06
N MET A 375 -8.75 -12.47 31.48
CA MET A 375 -10.02 -12.58 30.76
C MET A 375 -11.23 -12.38 31.64
N ASP A 376 -11.20 -12.91 32.87
CA ASP A 376 -12.29 -12.70 33.84
C ASP A 376 -12.48 -11.20 34.13
N SER A 377 -11.39 -10.44 34.19
CA SER A 377 -11.41 -8.98 34.35
C SER A 377 -11.99 -8.26 33.12
N ILE A 378 -11.64 -8.69 31.90
CA ILE A 378 -12.23 -8.14 30.65
C ILE A 378 -13.74 -8.39 30.63
N LEU A 379 -14.19 -9.61 30.96
CA LEU A 379 -15.60 -10.00 30.93
C LEU A 379 -16.45 -9.27 31.98
N ARG A 380 -15.86 -8.93 33.13
CA ARG A 380 -16.53 -8.23 34.24
C ARG A 380 -16.41 -6.70 34.15
N ASP A 381 -15.72 -6.17 33.14
CA ASP A 381 -15.42 -4.75 32.99
C ASP A 381 -14.72 -4.15 34.23
N GLU A 382 -13.89 -4.97 34.89
CA GLU A 382 -13.10 -4.59 36.08
C GLU A 382 -11.83 -3.83 35.69
N PRO A 383 -11.12 -3.18 36.64
CA PRO A 383 -9.80 -2.60 36.39
C PRO A 383 -8.82 -3.63 35.83
N GLN A 384 -8.59 -3.54 34.53
CA GLN A 384 -7.79 -4.48 33.77
C GLN A 384 -6.29 -4.29 34.01
N ARG A 385 -5.55 -5.40 34.07
CA ARG A 385 -4.09 -5.37 33.89
C ARG A 385 -3.77 -4.85 32.48
N GLU A 386 -2.57 -4.29 32.31
CA GLU A 386 -2.16 -3.63 31.06
C GLU A 386 -2.34 -4.51 29.81
N ARG A 387 -1.95 -5.79 29.87
CA ARG A 387 -2.15 -6.76 28.77
C ARG A 387 -3.62 -7.02 28.46
N ALA A 388 -4.45 -7.17 29.49
CA ALA A 388 -5.89 -7.37 29.35
C ALA A 388 -6.55 -6.18 28.65
N ARG A 389 -6.16 -4.96 29.04
CA ARG A 389 -6.63 -3.71 28.44
C ARG A 389 -6.20 -3.57 26.98
N ASP A 390 -4.98 -4.00 26.65
CA ASP A 390 -4.42 -3.97 25.29
C ASP A 390 -5.14 -4.97 24.35
N PHE A 391 -5.44 -6.18 24.83
CA PHE A 391 -6.13 -7.20 24.06
C PHE A 391 -7.65 -6.96 23.95
N ALA A 392 -8.27 -6.30 24.94
CA ALA A 392 -9.71 -6.13 25.04
C ALA A 392 -10.42 -5.66 23.74
N PRO A 393 -9.94 -4.64 22.98
CA PRO A 393 -10.59 -4.24 21.73
C PRO A 393 -10.65 -5.36 20.69
N THR A 394 -9.55 -6.12 20.57
CA THR A 394 -9.46 -7.26 19.64
C THR A 394 -10.36 -8.40 20.09
N PHE A 395 -10.34 -8.71 21.39
CA PHE A 395 -11.22 -9.72 21.98
C PHE A 395 -12.70 -9.40 21.74
N TRP A 396 -13.14 -8.18 22.04
CA TRP A 396 -14.54 -7.79 21.88
C TRP A 396 -14.98 -7.79 20.42
N LEU A 397 -14.11 -7.41 19.47
CA LEU A 397 -14.41 -7.56 18.05
C LEU A 397 -14.65 -9.03 17.69
N LEU A 398 -13.76 -9.93 18.11
CA LEU A 398 -13.86 -11.36 17.82
C LEU A 398 -15.14 -11.96 18.40
N VAL A 399 -15.47 -11.65 19.66
CA VAL A 399 -16.70 -12.10 20.32
C VAL A 399 -17.95 -11.58 19.61
N ARG A 400 -17.98 -10.30 19.23
CA ARG A 400 -19.12 -9.72 18.50
C ARG A 400 -19.31 -10.38 17.15
N CYS A 401 -18.23 -10.58 16.40
CA CYS A 401 -18.30 -11.28 15.14
C CYS A 401 -18.75 -12.74 15.33
N ALA A 402 -18.21 -13.46 16.33
CA ALA A 402 -18.62 -14.83 16.66
C ALA A 402 -20.12 -14.90 16.98
N SER A 403 -20.65 -13.97 17.77
CA SER A 403 -22.09 -13.91 18.09
C SER A 403 -22.99 -13.67 16.88
N ALA A 404 -22.46 -13.01 15.84
CA ALA A 404 -23.16 -12.74 14.59
C ALA A 404 -23.02 -13.89 13.58
N MET A 405 -22.22 -14.92 13.83
CA MET A 405 -22.09 -16.06 12.92
C MET A 405 -23.29 -17.00 12.99
N PRO A 406 -23.52 -17.85 11.96
CA PRO A 406 -24.44 -18.97 12.04
C PRO A 406 -24.19 -19.81 13.29
N THR A 407 -25.26 -20.27 13.95
CA THR A 407 -25.20 -20.98 15.26
C THR A 407 -24.19 -22.12 15.30
N LYS A 408 -24.06 -22.88 14.21
CA LYS A 408 -23.11 -24.00 14.08
C LYS A 408 -21.64 -23.58 14.16
N LEU A 409 -21.31 -22.34 13.84
CA LEU A 409 -19.94 -21.79 13.86
C LEU A 409 -19.59 -21.04 15.14
N GLN A 410 -20.58 -20.67 15.94
CA GLN A 410 -20.36 -19.90 17.16
C GLN A 410 -19.46 -20.66 18.14
N SER A 411 -19.75 -21.94 18.40
CA SER A 411 -18.95 -22.77 19.30
C SER A 411 -17.51 -22.98 18.80
N PRO A 412 -17.26 -23.39 17.53
CA PRO A 412 -15.90 -23.45 16.98
C PRO A 412 -15.15 -22.12 17.10
N MET A 413 -15.79 -20.99 16.81
CA MET A 413 -15.15 -19.67 16.92
C MET A 413 -14.81 -19.33 18.37
N SER A 414 -15.69 -19.64 19.33
CA SER A 414 -15.41 -19.43 20.76
C SER A 414 -14.24 -20.29 21.24
N ILE A 415 -14.12 -21.54 20.78
CA ILE A 415 -12.98 -22.41 21.09
C ILE A 415 -11.69 -21.80 20.51
N LEU A 416 -11.71 -21.32 19.26
CA LEU A 416 -10.56 -20.65 18.66
C LEU A 416 -10.13 -19.41 19.46
N ILE A 417 -11.07 -18.53 19.82
CA ILE A 417 -10.80 -17.34 20.65
C ILE A 417 -10.16 -17.75 21.99
N SER A 418 -10.63 -18.86 22.58
CA SER A 418 -10.07 -19.37 23.83
C SER A 418 -8.62 -19.81 23.70
N ARG A 419 -8.15 -20.27 22.54
CA ARG A 419 -6.74 -20.65 22.31
C ARG A 419 -5.79 -19.44 22.34
N PHE A 420 -6.31 -18.24 22.12
CA PHE A 420 -5.50 -17.01 22.18
C PHE A 420 -5.21 -16.58 23.63
N VAL A 421 -5.88 -17.23 24.58
CA VAL A 421 -5.76 -17.01 26.01
C VAL A 421 -5.23 -18.30 26.64
N ASN A 422 -4.18 -18.21 27.45
CA ASN A 422 -3.67 -19.39 28.20
C ASN A 422 -4.41 -19.57 29.52
#